data_AF-A0A972R6A3-F1
#
_entry.id   AF-A0A972R6A3-F1
#
_cell.length_a   1.000
_cell.length_b   1.000
_cell.length_c   1.000
_cell.angle_alpha   90.00
_cell.angle_beta   90.00
_cell.angle_gamma   90.00
#
_symmetry.space_group_name_H-M   'P 1'
#
loop_
_entity.id
_entity.type
_entity.pdbx_description
1 polymer ?
#
loop_
_entity_poly.entity_id
_entity_poly.type
_entity_poly.pdbx_seq_one_letter_code
_entity_poly.pdbx_strand_id
1 'polypeptide(L)' 'MPGRLTGKVAIVTGAASCGPGFGNGKVTSVLFAREGARVLLVNRSGEHASELQREIKAEGGECSVFAADIAN' A
#
# COMPACT_ATOMS: atom_id res chain seq x y z
N MET A 1 -2.63 14.58 15.06
CA MET A 1 -4.04 14.45 14.66
C MET A 1 -4.15 13.27 13.72
N PRO A 2 -4.79 12.16 14.11
CA PRO A 2 -5.05 11.06 13.18
C PRO A 2 -6.03 11.49 12.08
N GLY A 3 -5.96 10.86 10.92
CA GLY A 3 -6.94 11.04 9.85
C GLY A 3 -6.59 12.13 8.83
N ARG A 4 -5.31 12.48 8.68
CA ARG A 4 -4.85 13.53 7.74
C ARG A 4 -5.24 13.26 6.28
N LEU A 5 -5.48 12.01 5.93
CA LEU A 5 -5.83 11.57 4.58
C LEU A 5 -7.24 10.98 4.47
N THR A 6 -8.09 11.19 5.49
CA THR A 6 -9.47 10.70 5.50
C THR A 6 -10.20 11.08 4.21
N GLY A 7 -10.81 10.09 3.57
CA GLY A 7 -11.60 10.25 2.33
C GLY A 7 -10.77 10.39 1.05
N LYS A 8 -9.43 10.41 1.15
CA LYS A 8 -8.55 10.44 -0.02
C LYS A 8 -8.32 9.05 -0.60
N VAL A 9 -7.96 9.03 -1.87
CA VAL A 9 -7.43 7.84 -2.55
C VAL A 9 -5.98 8.11 -2.86
N ALA A 10 -5.10 7.17 -2.54
CA ALA A 10 -3.66 7.27 -2.79
C ALA A 10 -3.19 6.09 -3.64
N ILE A 11 -2.46 6.39 -4.72
CA ILE A 11 -1.80 5.38 -5.55
C ILE A 11 -0.33 5.35 -5.16
N VAL A 12 0.16 4.20 -4.72
CA VAL A 12 1.56 4.02 -4.34
C VAL A 12 2.20 3.03 -5.31
N THR A 13 3.16 3.50 -6.10
CA THR A 13 3.99 2.66 -6.98
C THR A 13 5.17 2.10 -6.21
N GLY A 14 5.58 0.86 -6.51
CA GLY A 14 6.59 0.17 -5.71
C GLY A 14 6.09 -0.07 -4.29
N ALA A 15 4.78 -0.34 -4.13
CA ALA A 15 4.12 -0.37 -2.83
C ALA A 15 4.66 -1.46 -1.90
N ALA A 16 5.17 -2.57 -2.43
CA ALA A 16 5.61 -3.70 -1.62
C ALA A 16 7.13 -3.91 -1.69
N SER A 17 7.73 -4.35 -0.58
CA SER A 17 9.14 -4.70 -0.50
C SER A 17 9.44 -5.93 -1.38
N CYS A 18 10.61 -5.97 -2.02
CA CYS A 18 11.10 -7.14 -2.78
C CYS A 18 11.75 -8.23 -1.89
N GLY A 19 11.75 -8.05 -0.57
CA GLY A 19 12.40 -8.93 0.39
C GLY A 19 12.07 -8.54 1.83
N PRO A 20 12.72 -9.17 2.83
CA PRO A 20 12.48 -8.88 4.24
C PRO A 20 12.70 -7.41 4.59
N GLY A 21 11.81 -6.85 5.40
CA GLY A 21 11.94 -5.49 5.94
C GLY A 21 11.02 -4.44 5.29
N PHE A 22 11.27 -3.19 5.68
CA PHE A 22 10.43 -2.04 5.37
C PHE A 22 11.03 -1.20 4.23
N GLY A 23 10.53 -1.38 3.01
CA GLY A 23 10.77 -0.46 1.91
C GLY A 23 9.91 0.81 2.04
N ASN A 24 10.32 1.89 1.37
CA ASN A 24 9.60 3.17 1.41
C ASN A 24 8.13 3.02 1.00
N GLY A 25 7.86 2.32 -0.11
CA GLY A 25 6.48 2.10 -0.57
C GLY A 25 5.62 1.36 0.44
N LYS A 26 6.20 0.38 1.16
CA LYS A 26 5.50 -0.37 2.21
C LYS A 26 5.13 0.54 3.37
N VAL A 27 6.10 1.30 3.90
CA VAL A 27 5.87 2.22 5.03
C VAL A 27 4.87 3.31 4.64
N THR A 28 4.99 3.87 3.43
CA THR A 28 4.05 4.89 2.91
C THR A 28 2.64 4.33 2.80
N SER A 29 2.46 3.14 2.24
CA SER A 29 1.14 2.53 2.05
C SER A 29 0.46 2.26 3.39
N VAL A 30 1.19 1.69 4.35
CA VAL A 30 0.69 1.43 5.70
C VAL A 30 0.33 2.74 6.41
N LEU A 31 1.22 3.73 6.38
CA LEU A 31 0.96 5.02 7.03
C LEU A 31 -0.23 5.73 6.40
N PHE A 32 -0.38 5.69 5.08
CA PHE A 32 -1.51 6.33 4.40
C PHE A 32 -2.83 5.67 4.76
N ALA A 33 -2.86 4.34 4.82
CA ALA A 33 -4.04 3.62 5.27
C ALA A 33 -4.40 3.95 6.74
N ARG A 34 -3.40 4.01 7.64
CA ARG A 34 -3.58 4.45 9.04
C ARG A 34 -4.12 5.87 9.15
N GLU A 35 -3.78 6.74 8.20
CA GLU A 35 -4.27 8.12 8.12
C GLU A 35 -5.63 8.24 7.39
N GLY A 36 -6.31 7.13 7.09
CA GLY A 36 -7.67 7.09 6.55
C GLY A 36 -7.77 7.16 5.03
N ALA A 37 -6.66 6.98 4.31
CA ALA A 37 -6.68 6.88 2.85
C ALA A 37 -7.09 5.49 2.38
N ARG A 38 -7.74 5.43 1.22
CA ARG A 38 -7.92 4.20 0.44
C ARG A 38 -6.71 4.05 -0.49
N VAL A 39 -5.94 2.98 -0.33
CA VAL A 39 -4.64 2.85 -1.01
C VAL A 39 -4.70 1.84 -2.16
N LEU A 40 -4.28 2.25 -3.35
CA LEU A 40 -3.99 1.33 -4.45
C LEU A 40 -2.50 0.95 -4.42
N LEU A 41 -2.24 -0.32 -4.16
CA LEU A 41 -0.91 -0.91 -4.08
C LEU A 41 -0.47 -1.33 -5.48
N VAL A 42 0.32 -0.47 -6.15
CA VAL A 42 0.87 -0.76 -7.47
C VAL A 42 2.26 -1.36 -7.30
N ASN A 43 2.44 -2.59 -7.76
CA ASN A 43 3.71 -3.29 -7.69
C ASN A 43 3.84 -4.31 -8.82
N ARG A 44 5.07 -4.57 -9.28
CA ARG A 44 5.30 -5.59 -10.32
C ARG A 44 4.99 -7.00 -9.82
N SER A 45 5.38 -7.32 -8.58
CA SER A 45 5.01 -8.58 -7.95
C SER A 45 3.65 -8.43 -7.27
N GLY A 46 2.64 -9.10 -7.82
CA GLY A 46 1.30 -9.19 -7.22
C GLY A 46 1.28 -9.97 -5.91
N GLU A 47 2.20 -10.93 -5.74
CA GLU A 47 2.35 -11.69 -4.50
C GLU A 47 2.77 -10.79 -3.32
N HIS A 48 3.85 -10.03 -3.49
CA HIS A 48 4.31 -9.09 -2.45
C HIS A 48 3.27 -8.02 -2.15
N ALA A 49 2.54 -7.53 -3.16
CA ALA A 49 1.45 -6.59 -2.95
C ALA A 49 0.27 -7.21 -2.20
N SER A 50 -0.02 -8.48 -2.42
CA SER A 50 -1.08 -9.22 -1.70
C SER A 50 -0.71 -9.52 -0.25
N GLU A 51 0.58 -9.77 0.04
CA GLU A 51 1.10 -9.84 1.42
C GLU A 51 0.88 -8.51 2.14
N LEU A 52 1.29 -7.40 1.54
CA LEU A 52 1.07 -6.06 2.09
C LEU A 52 -0.42 -5.75 2.26
N GLN A 53 -1.27 -6.17 1.31
CA GLN A 53 -2.72 -6.00 1.43
C GLN A 53 -3.27 -6.69 2.68
N ARG A 54 -2.80 -7.92 2.97
CA ARG A 54 -3.20 -8.65 4.18
C ARG A 54 -2.79 -7.90 5.44
N GLU A 55 -1.57 -7.37 5.48
CA GLU A 55 -1.08 -6.55 6.60
C GLU A 55 -1.95 -5.30 6.81
N ILE A 56 -2.20 -4.50 5.76
CA ILE A 56 -3.00 -3.28 5.85
C ILE A 56 -4.44 -3.59 6.29
N LYS A 57 -5.05 -4.65 5.74
CA LYS A 57 -6.41 -5.07 6.12
C LYS A 57 -6.48 -5.58 7.55
N ALA A 58 -5.44 -6.26 8.05
CA ALA A 58 -5.37 -6.70 9.45
C ALA A 58 -5.32 -5.52 10.44
N GLU A 59 -4.79 -4.37 10.00
CA GLU A 59 -4.82 -3.12 10.77
C GLU A 59 -6.12 -2.30 10.59
N GLY A 60 -7.09 -2.81 9.82
CA GLY A 60 -8.36 -2.13 9.54
C GLY A 60 -8.30 -1.08 8.43
N GLY A 61 -7.19 -1.01 7.69
CA GLY A 61 -7.03 -0.10 6.55
C GLY A 61 -7.70 -0.60 5.27
N GLU A 62 -8.04 0.32 4.38
CA GLU A 62 -8.66 0.02 3.08
C GLU A 62 -7.64 0.06 1.95
N CYS A 63 -7.49 -1.05 1.21
CA CYS A 63 -6.59 -1.10 0.07
C CYS A 63 -6.93 -2.18 -0.98
N SER A 64 -6.47 -1.94 -2.21
CA SER A 64 -6.58 -2.83 -3.36
C SER A 64 -5.22 -3.02 -4.03
N VAL A 65 -5.02 -4.15 -4.71
CA VAL A 65 -3.77 -4.49 -5.41
C VAL A 65 -3.94 -4.27 -6.90
N PHE A 66 -2.92 -3.68 -7.54
CA PHE A 66 -2.79 -3.63 -8.98
C PHE A 66 -1.38 -4.09 -9.40
N ALA A 67 -1.30 -5.28 -9.99
CA ALA A 67 -0.04 -5.82 -10.45
C ALA A 67 0.32 -5.18 -11.80
N ALA A 68 1.39 -4.38 -11.84
CA ALA A 68 1.81 -3.67 -13.04
C ALA A 68 3.31 -3.38 -13.07
N ASP A 69 3.85 -3.34 -14.28
CA ASP A 69 5.13 -2.72 -14.57
C ASP A 69 4.89 -1.26 -14.98
N ILE A 70 5.47 -0.32 -14.25
CA ILE A 70 5.24 1.11 -14.47
C ILE A 70 5.96 1.67 -15.71
N ALA A 71 6.86 0.89 -16.32
CA ALA A 71 7.65 1.30 -17.48
C ALA A 71 7.05 0.90 -18.83
N ASN A 72 5.91 0.18 -18.85
CA ASN A 72 5.21 -0.26 -20.07
C ASN A 72 4.00 0.61 -20.40
#